data_AF-A0A510BCD4-F1
#
_entry.id   AF-A0A510BCD4-F1
#
_cell.length_a   1.000
_cell.length_b   1.000
_cell.length_c   1.000
_cell.angle_alpha   90.00
_cell.angle_beta   90.00
_cell.angle_gamma   90.00
#
_symmetry.space_group_name_H-M   'P 1'
#
loop_
_entity.id
_entity.type
_entity.pdbx_description
1 polymer ?
#
loop_
_entity_poly.entity_id
_entity_poly.type
_entity_poly.pdbx_seq_one_letter_code
_entity_poly.pdbx_strand_id
1 'polypeptide(L)'
;MISSRDAVLGKKLLKLIFKHLFQEENPKKVVKEAYPNLDNCIVCGLCTKVCPTEAIKLFKFRDVICESCGACVDVCPTDAITLDRFRVDKERCIKCGYCGIVCTIPIIKKEIPRPKTPIIVESRCNFCGLCIKRCPEGALYFKDGRVFIKEDRCKACLSCVDLCPMKAIYTPEDYIKSLIVSIDIYSCICCRECEYICPLKDMKK
;
A
#
# COMPACT_ATOMS: atom_id res chain seq x y z
N MET A 1 -13.65 -72.11 2.31
CA MET A 1 -12.19 -71.87 2.18
C MET A 1 -11.94 -71.16 0.87
N ILE A 2 -11.93 -69.82 0.89
CA ILE A 2 -11.51 -69.01 -0.26
C ILE A 2 -10.01 -68.81 -0.08
N SER A 3 -9.21 -69.29 -1.04
CA SER A 3 -7.76 -69.25 -0.94
C SER A 3 -7.28 -67.80 -0.92
N SER A 4 -6.22 -67.52 -0.17
CA SER A 4 -5.61 -66.19 -0.01
C SER A 4 -5.08 -65.57 -1.32
N ARG A 5 -5.16 -66.28 -2.46
CA ARG A 5 -4.83 -65.75 -3.80
C ARG A 5 -6.03 -65.09 -4.51
N ASP A 6 -7.26 -65.50 -4.22
CA ASP A 6 -8.45 -65.03 -4.96
C ASP A 6 -8.91 -63.63 -4.51
N ALA A 7 -8.71 -63.29 -3.24
CA ALA A 7 -8.99 -61.95 -2.69
C ALA A 7 -8.03 -60.87 -3.22
N VAL A 8 -6.83 -61.25 -3.65
CA VAL A 8 -5.80 -60.34 -4.18
C VAL A 8 -6.07 -60.00 -5.66
N LEU A 9 -6.58 -60.97 -6.43
CA LEU A 9 -6.88 -60.80 -7.84
C LEU A 9 -8.10 -59.88 -8.07
N GLY A 10 -9.16 -60.05 -7.27
CA GLY A 10 -10.36 -59.20 -7.31
C GLY A 10 -10.07 -57.74 -6.94
N LYS A 11 -9.22 -57.49 -5.94
CA LYS A 11 -8.78 -56.12 -5.60
C LYS A 11 -7.93 -55.48 -6.69
N LYS A 12 -7.05 -56.23 -7.36
CA LYS A 12 -6.26 -55.70 -8.51
C LYS A 12 -7.14 -55.39 -9.72
N LEU A 13 -8.10 -56.26 -10.02
CA LEU A 13 -9.03 -56.05 -11.15
C LEU A 13 -9.97 -54.87 -10.89
N LEU A 14 -10.55 -54.75 -9.68
CA LEU A 14 -11.33 -53.56 -9.29
C LEU A 14 -10.50 -52.28 -9.31
N LYS A 15 -9.23 -52.31 -8.88
CA LYS A 15 -8.33 -51.15 -8.96
C LYS A 15 -8.00 -50.76 -10.40
N LEU A 16 -7.84 -51.74 -11.30
CA LEU A 16 -7.62 -51.52 -12.73
C LEU A 16 -8.88 -51.00 -13.43
N ILE A 17 -10.05 -51.55 -13.10
CA ILE A 17 -11.35 -51.10 -13.59
C ILE A 17 -11.62 -49.66 -13.11
N PHE A 18 -11.38 -49.34 -11.83
CA PHE A 18 -11.49 -47.96 -11.34
C PHE A 18 -10.47 -47.03 -12.01
N LYS A 19 -9.23 -47.50 -12.24
CA LYS A 19 -8.18 -46.73 -12.93
C LYS A 19 -8.47 -46.50 -14.41
N HIS A 20 -9.29 -47.33 -15.07
CA HIS A 20 -9.63 -47.18 -16.50
C HIS A 20 -11.02 -46.56 -16.75
N LEU A 21 -11.99 -46.78 -15.86
CA LEU A 21 -13.33 -46.16 -15.92
C LEU A 21 -13.36 -44.77 -15.27
N PHE A 22 -12.54 -44.55 -14.24
CA PHE A 22 -12.35 -43.26 -13.55
C PHE A 22 -10.89 -42.84 -13.66
N GLN A 23 -10.34 -42.85 -14.88
CA GLN A 23 -9.24 -41.94 -15.15
C GLN A 23 -9.76 -40.55 -14.84
N GLU A 24 -9.51 -40.08 -13.62
CA GLU A 24 -9.14 -38.71 -13.42
C GLU A 24 -7.97 -38.54 -14.39
N GLU A 25 -8.28 -38.09 -15.60
CA GLU A 25 -7.42 -37.18 -16.30
C GLU A 25 -7.13 -36.12 -15.25
N ASN A 26 -6.06 -36.32 -14.48
CA ASN A 26 -5.39 -35.25 -13.79
C ASN A 26 -4.90 -34.43 -14.97
N PRO A 27 -5.65 -33.39 -15.41
CA PRO A 27 -5.17 -32.63 -16.52
C PRO A 27 -3.93 -32.00 -15.91
N LYS A 28 -2.75 -32.47 -16.35
CA LYS A 28 -1.48 -31.82 -16.05
C LYS A 28 -1.80 -30.35 -16.06
N LYS A 29 -1.77 -29.70 -14.90
CA LYS A 29 -2.24 -28.33 -14.73
C LYS A 29 -1.52 -27.57 -15.82
N VAL A 30 -2.21 -27.28 -16.92
CA VAL A 30 -1.64 -26.46 -17.98
C VAL A 30 -1.74 -25.10 -17.34
N VAL A 31 -0.74 -24.78 -16.53
CA VAL A 31 -0.47 -23.42 -16.12
C VAL A 31 0.02 -22.75 -17.41
N LYS A 32 -0.92 -22.45 -18.30
CA LYS A 32 -0.68 -21.42 -19.29
C LYS A 32 -0.76 -20.13 -18.50
N GLU A 33 0.38 -19.70 -18.00
CA GLU A 33 0.65 -18.31 -17.62
C GLU A 33 0.52 -17.46 -18.89
N ALA A 34 -0.71 -17.30 -19.35
CA ALA A 34 -1.07 -16.35 -20.37
C ALA A 34 -2.05 -15.40 -19.68
N TYR A 35 -1.50 -14.53 -18.84
CA TYR A 35 -2.23 -13.32 -18.48
C TYR A 35 -2.59 -12.61 -19.79
N PRO A 36 -3.84 -12.19 -19.99
CA PRO A 36 -4.18 -11.41 -21.18
C PRO A 36 -3.24 -10.21 -21.24
N ASN A 37 -2.64 -9.96 -22.40
CA ASN A 37 -1.85 -8.75 -22.60
C ASN A 37 -2.83 -7.56 -22.51
N LEU A 38 -2.63 -6.66 -21.53
CA LEU A 38 -3.45 -5.48 -21.35
C LEU A 38 -2.70 -4.19 -21.68
N ASP A 39 -1.59 -4.25 -22.43
CA ASP A 39 -0.72 -3.10 -22.74
C ASP A 39 -1.54 -2.00 -23.41
N ASN A 40 -2.46 -2.41 -24.28
CA ASN A 40 -3.38 -1.54 -25.02
C ASN A 40 -4.83 -1.64 -24.54
N CYS A 41 -5.07 -2.14 -23.33
CA CYS A 41 -6.44 -2.32 -22.84
C CYS A 41 -7.11 -0.97 -22.56
N ILE A 42 -8.05 -0.59 -23.42
CA ILE A 42 -8.89 0.60 -23.22
C ILE A 42 -9.98 0.41 -22.16
N VAL A 43 -10.14 -0.82 -21.66
CA VAL A 43 -11.09 -1.21 -20.59
C VAL A 43 -12.53 -0.90 -20.99
N CYS A 44 -12.88 -1.34 -22.20
CA CYS A 44 -14.26 -1.32 -22.71
C CYS A 44 -15.22 -2.24 -21.94
N GLY A 45 -14.69 -3.18 -21.14
CA GLY A 45 -15.51 -4.10 -20.34
C GLY A 45 -16.23 -5.18 -21.14
N LEU A 46 -15.89 -5.37 -22.41
CA LEU A 46 -16.45 -6.46 -23.20
C LEU A 46 -16.05 -7.83 -22.62
N CYS A 47 -14.80 -7.97 -22.18
CA CYS A 47 -14.28 -9.20 -21.58
C CYS A 47 -15.09 -9.66 -20.36
N THR A 48 -15.59 -8.76 -19.52
CA THR A 48 -16.44 -9.11 -18.38
C THR A 48 -17.82 -9.56 -18.78
N LYS A 49 -18.38 -8.98 -19.86
CA LYS A 49 -19.71 -9.33 -20.34
C LYS A 49 -19.74 -10.72 -21.00
N VAL A 50 -18.64 -11.11 -21.64
CA VAL A 50 -18.55 -12.37 -22.38
C VAL A 50 -17.94 -13.51 -21.56
N CYS A 51 -17.44 -13.24 -20.36
CA CYS A 51 -16.79 -14.26 -19.53
C CYS A 51 -17.84 -15.22 -18.93
N PRO A 52 -17.91 -16.48 -19.39
CA PRO A 52 -18.97 -17.40 -18.98
C PRO A 52 -18.82 -17.87 -17.52
N THR A 53 -17.61 -17.73 -16.96
CA THR A 53 -17.29 -18.14 -15.59
C THR A 53 -17.23 -16.96 -14.62
N GLU A 54 -17.50 -15.74 -15.08
CA GLU A 54 -17.34 -14.51 -14.30
C GLU A 54 -15.94 -14.33 -13.68
N ALA A 55 -14.93 -15.03 -14.22
CA ALA A 55 -13.56 -14.98 -13.72
C ALA A 55 -12.90 -13.60 -13.94
N ILE A 56 -13.41 -12.83 -14.89
CA ILE A 56 -12.92 -11.48 -15.20
C ILE A 56 -13.79 -10.47 -14.45
N LYS A 57 -13.16 -9.66 -13.60
CA LYS A 57 -13.78 -8.52 -12.93
C LYS A 57 -13.12 -7.22 -13.43
N LEU A 58 -13.90 -6.37 -14.08
CA LEU A 58 -13.50 -4.97 -14.29
C LEU A 58 -13.91 -4.20 -13.03
N PHE A 59 -12.94 -3.69 -12.30
CA PHE A 59 -13.23 -2.65 -11.32
C PHE A 59 -13.54 -1.35 -12.10
N LYS A 60 -14.83 -1.03 -12.23
CA LYS A 60 -15.31 0.25 -12.77
C LYS A 60 -14.94 1.37 -11.77
N PHE A 61 -13.71 1.89 -11.86
CA PHE A 61 -13.31 3.13 -11.17
C PHE A 61 -12.89 4.23 -12.15
N ARG A 62 -13.27 4.10 -13.42
CA ARG A 62 -12.76 4.94 -14.50
C ARG A 62 -13.63 6.18 -14.72
N ASP A 63 -13.79 7.00 -13.68
CA ASP A 63 -14.16 8.41 -13.86
C ASP A 63 -12.91 9.30 -13.93
N VAL A 64 -11.71 8.73 -13.73
CA VAL A 64 -10.46 9.50 -13.71
C VAL A 64 -9.42 8.86 -14.61
N ILE A 65 -8.98 9.62 -15.62
CA ILE A 65 -7.90 9.27 -16.53
C ILE A 65 -6.58 9.51 -15.80
N CYS A 66 -5.68 8.53 -15.83
CA CYS A 66 -4.30 8.74 -15.43
C CYS A 66 -3.45 9.07 -16.63
N GLU A 67 -2.66 10.11 -16.49
CA GLU A 67 -1.69 10.55 -17.51
C GLU A 67 -0.33 9.86 -17.38
N SER A 68 -0.18 8.96 -16.40
CA SER A 68 1.06 8.21 -16.12
C SER A 68 2.24 9.12 -15.80
N CYS A 69 2.02 10.21 -15.04
CA CYS A 69 3.05 11.20 -14.72
C CYS A 69 4.18 10.72 -13.81
N GLY A 70 4.08 9.55 -13.19
CA GLY A 70 5.15 8.96 -12.37
C GLY A 70 5.30 9.49 -10.95
N ALA A 71 4.68 10.62 -10.60
CA ALA A 71 4.86 11.26 -9.29
C ALA A 71 4.59 10.33 -8.07
N CYS A 72 3.61 9.42 -8.17
CA CYS A 72 3.33 8.47 -7.11
C CYS A 72 4.40 7.37 -6.94
N VAL A 73 5.13 7.03 -8.01
CA VAL A 73 6.26 6.10 -7.99
C VAL A 73 7.44 6.77 -7.30
N ASP A 74 7.77 8.00 -7.70
CA ASP A 74 8.93 8.74 -7.18
C ASP A 74 8.86 8.98 -5.67
N VAL A 75 7.66 9.20 -5.12
CA VAL A 75 7.48 9.40 -3.67
C VAL A 75 7.29 8.10 -2.89
N CYS A 76 7.23 6.93 -3.51
CA CYS A 76 6.98 5.69 -2.79
C CYS A 76 8.26 5.20 -2.08
N PRO A 77 8.32 5.18 -0.72
CA PRO A 77 9.57 4.89 -0.01
C PRO A 77 9.92 3.40 0.01
N THR A 78 9.01 2.53 -0.43
CA THR A 78 9.17 1.07 -0.43
C THR A 78 9.10 0.47 -1.83
N ASP A 79 9.04 1.33 -2.87
CA ASP A 79 8.82 0.95 -4.27
C ASP A 79 7.59 0.06 -4.48
N ALA A 80 6.54 0.27 -3.67
CA ALA A 80 5.30 -0.48 -3.74
C ALA A 80 4.39 -0.10 -4.92
N ILE A 81 4.76 0.93 -5.71
CA ILE A 81 3.98 1.43 -6.84
C ILE A 81 4.83 1.39 -8.09
N THR A 82 4.32 0.79 -9.17
CA THR A 82 4.94 0.77 -10.50
C THR A 82 4.15 1.60 -11.50
N LEU A 83 4.83 2.13 -12.52
CA LEU A 83 4.22 2.88 -13.63
C LEU A 83 3.37 2.00 -14.56
N ASP A 84 3.69 0.70 -14.63
CA ASP A 84 2.85 -0.33 -15.22
C ASP A 84 1.52 -0.45 -14.43
N ARG A 85 0.42 -0.06 -15.08
CA ARG A 85 -0.99 -0.38 -14.75
C ARG A 85 -1.34 -0.47 -13.27
N PHE A 86 -1.07 0.59 -12.50
CA PHE A 86 -1.68 0.90 -11.19
C PHE A 86 -1.87 -0.28 -10.24
N ARG A 87 -0.78 -1.02 -10.01
CA ARG A 87 -0.73 -2.01 -8.95
C ARG A 87 0.01 -1.41 -7.78
N VAL A 88 -0.65 -1.42 -6.63
CA VAL A 88 0.00 -1.22 -5.35
C VAL A 88 0.30 -2.60 -4.82
N ASP A 89 1.58 -2.90 -4.67
CA ASP A 89 2.02 -4.09 -3.96
C ASP A 89 1.60 -3.95 -2.49
N LYS A 90 0.62 -4.77 -2.08
CA LYS A 90 0.04 -4.72 -0.74
C LYS A 90 0.99 -5.23 0.35
N GLU A 91 1.98 -6.03 -0.02
CA GLU A 91 2.97 -6.57 0.90
C GLU A 91 4.06 -5.53 1.19
N ARG A 92 4.42 -4.74 0.18
CA ARG A 92 5.41 -3.66 0.31
C ARG A 92 4.82 -2.33 0.76
N CYS A 93 3.52 -2.11 0.59
CA CYS A 93 2.86 -0.86 0.95
C CYS A 93 2.69 -0.72 2.46
N ILE A 94 3.39 0.25 3.04
CA ILE A 94 3.31 0.59 4.47
C ILE A 94 2.20 1.61 4.79
N LYS A 95 1.34 1.92 3.82
CA LYS A 95 0.23 2.88 3.95
C LYS A 95 0.65 4.29 4.44
N CYS A 96 1.82 4.76 4.00
CA CYS A 96 2.32 6.09 4.36
C CYS A 96 1.53 7.26 3.73
N GLY A 97 0.80 7.00 2.63
CA GLY A 97 -0.07 8.00 1.99
C GLY A 97 0.63 9.05 1.12
N TYR A 98 1.94 8.98 0.90
CA TYR A 98 2.69 9.99 0.11
C TYR A 98 2.15 10.12 -1.31
N CYS A 99 1.91 8.98 -1.96
CA CYS A 99 1.28 8.89 -3.27
C CYS A 99 -0.12 9.54 -3.30
N GLY A 100 -0.89 9.49 -2.21
CA GLY A 100 -2.23 10.09 -2.12
C GLY A 100 -2.21 11.62 -1.96
N ILE A 101 -1.03 12.21 -1.82
CA ILE A 101 -0.85 13.67 -1.76
C ILE A 101 -0.35 14.22 -3.09
N VAL A 102 0.61 13.54 -3.74
CA VAL A 102 1.09 13.95 -5.07
C VAL A 102 0.16 13.54 -6.20
N CYS A 103 -0.60 12.45 -6.05
CA CYS A 103 -1.52 12.00 -7.08
C CYS A 103 -2.87 12.69 -6.94
N THR A 104 -3.30 13.35 -8.03
CA THR A 104 -4.63 13.97 -8.13
C THR A 104 -5.75 12.93 -8.31
N ILE A 105 -5.40 11.69 -8.69
CA ILE A 105 -6.35 10.62 -8.97
C ILE A 105 -6.95 10.07 -7.67
N PRO A 106 -8.28 10.04 -7.53
CA PRO A 106 -8.99 9.54 -6.36
C PRO A 106 -8.66 8.09 -5.97
N ILE A 107 -8.18 7.25 -6.89
CA ILE A 107 -7.91 5.83 -6.63
C ILE A 107 -6.80 5.63 -5.60
N ILE A 108 -5.70 6.40 -5.70
CA ILE A 108 -4.59 6.31 -4.74
C ILE A 108 -5.04 6.80 -3.37
N LYS A 109 -5.86 7.85 -3.32
CA LYS A 109 -6.42 8.40 -2.08
C LYS A 109 -7.38 7.44 -1.37
N LYS A 110 -8.10 6.59 -2.12
CA LYS A 110 -9.04 5.60 -1.58
C LYS A 110 -8.34 4.31 -1.14
N GLU A 111 -7.41 3.79 -1.95
CA GLU A 111 -6.69 2.54 -1.66
C GLU A 111 -5.61 2.70 -0.60
N ILE A 112 -4.97 3.87 -0.55
CA ILE A 112 -3.91 4.18 0.42
C ILE A 112 -4.44 5.30 1.32
N PRO A 113 -5.15 4.95 2.41
CA PRO A 113 -5.63 5.94 3.35
C PRO A 113 -4.42 6.67 3.93
N ARG A 114 -4.53 7.99 4.04
CA ARG A 114 -3.52 8.81 4.70
C ARG A 114 -3.36 8.36 6.16
N PRO A 115 -2.16 8.47 6.75
CA PRO A 115 -1.97 8.19 8.16
C PRO A 115 -2.96 9.03 8.97
N LYS A 116 -3.77 8.38 9.81
CA LYS A 116 -4.71 9.06 10.70
C LYS A 116 -4.03 9.62 11.95
N THR A 117 -2.76 9.26 12.14
CA THR A 117 -1.93 9.65 13.27
C THR A 117 -0.73 10.47 12.78
N PRO A 118 -0.11 11.25 13.68
CA PRO A 118 1.19 11.85 13.42
C PRO A 118 2.25 10.80 13.01
N ILE A 119 3.21 11.23 12.20
CA ILE A 119 4.33 10.41 11.72
C ILE A 119 5.55 10.67 12.60
N ILE A 120 6.18 9.62 13.10
CA ILE A 120 7.42 9.70 13.89
C ILE A 120 8.58 9.35 12.96
N VAL A 121 9.50 10.31 12.79
CA VAL A 121 10.71 10.15 11.99
C VAL A 121 11.81 9.60 12.88
N GLU A 122 12.00 8.28 12.84
CA GLU A 122 12.93 7.57 13.73
C GLU A 122 14.35 8.14 13.67
N SER A 123 14.83 8.54 12.49
CA SER A 123 16.18 9.12 12.32
C SER A 123 16.39 10.46 13.04
N ARG A 124 15.31 11.13 13.46
CA ARG A 124 15.35 12.38 14.25
C ARG A 124 14.93 12.15 15.70
N CYS A 125 14.39 10.98 16.03
CA CYS A 125 13.90 10.69 17.37
C CYS A 125 15.06 10.23 18.25
N ASN A 126 15.26 10.89 19.40
CA ASN A 126 16.22 10.46 20.41
C ASN A 126 15.61 9.55 21.49
N PHE A 127 14.38 9.08 21.27
CA PHE A 127 13.66 8.17 22.17
C PHE A 127 13.49 8.68 23.61
N CYS A 128 13.40 10.00 23.83
CA CYS A 128 13.24 10.57 25.18
C CYS A 128 11.89 10.26 25.87
N GLY A 129 10.86 9.81 25.13
CA GLY A 129 9.57 9.39 25.70
C GLY A 129 8.63 10.52 26.17
N LEU A 130 8.97 11.80 25.96
CA LEU A 130 8.12 12.93 26.36
C LEU A 130 6.71 12.87 25.76
N CYS A 131 6.61 12.47 24.49
CA CYS A 131 5.34 12.32 23.78
C CYS A 131 4.43 11.25 24.39
N ILE A 132 5.01 10.19 24.97
CA ILE A 132 4.27 9.12 25.67
C ILE A 132 3.68 9.67 26.96
N LYS A 133 4.50 10.33 27.78
CA LYS A 133 4.07 10.88 29.07
C LYS A 133 2.96 11.93 28.91
N ARG A 134 2.98 12.71 27.83
CA ARG A 134 2.04 13.81 27.63
C ARG A 134 0.78 13.44 26.87
N CYS A 135 0.73 12.28 26.21
CA CYS A 135 -0.44 11.89 25.43
C CYS A 135 -1.66 11.68 26.34
N PRO A 136 -2.73 12.49 26.20
CA PRO A 136 -3.91 12.39 27.08
C PRO A 136 -4.67 11.08 26.88
N GLU A 137 -4.58 10.48 25.69
CA GLU A 137 -5.27 9.24 25.33
C GLU A 137 -4.40 7.99 25.58
N GLY A 138 -3.15 8.15 26.04
CA GLY A 138 -2.21 7.04 26.18
C GLY A 138 -1.99 6.26 24.88
N ALA A 139 -2.03 6.96 23.73
CA ALA A 139 -1.92 6.35 22.41
C ALA A 139 -0.47 6.00 22.02
N LEU A 140 0.54 6.69 22.59
CA LEU A 140 1.94 6.42 22.30
C LEU A 140 2.55 5.44 23.30
N TYR A 141 3.47 4.58 22.83
CA TYR A 141 4.13 3.58 23.67
C TYR A 141 5.51 3.20 23.12
N PHE A 142 6.36 2.63 23.98
CA PHE A 142 7.64 2.04 23.57
C PHE A 142 7.48 0.57 23.19
N LYS A 143 8.18 0.18 22.12
CA LYS A 143 8.40 -1.22 21.75
C LYS A 143 9.73 -1.30 20.98
N ASP A 144 10.56 -2.29 21.27
CA ASP A 144 11.82 -2.54 20.54
C ASP A 144 12.72 -1.28 20.39
N GLY A 145 12.81 -0.47 21.44
CA GLY A 145 13.59 0.77 21.45
C GLY A 145 13.01 1.93 20.63
N ARG A 146 11.80 1.78 20.07
CA ARG A 146 11.13 2.77 19.20
C ARG A 146 9.80 3.21 19.79
N VAL A 147 9.35 4.39 19.37
CA VAL A 147 8.05 4.94 19.77
C VAL A 147 7.01 4.59 18.70
N PHE A 148 5.91 3.99 19.12
CA PHE A 148 4.78 3.62 18.26
C PHE A 148 3.50 4.33 18.71
N ILE A 149 2.54 4.45 17.79
CA ILE A 149 1.23 5.04 18.04
C ILE A 149 0.14 3.98 17.83
N LYS A 150 -0.76 3.86 18.80
CA LYS A 150 -2.01 3.09 18.69
C LYS A 150 -3.03 3.93 17.94
N GLU A 151 -3.29 3.58 16.68
CA GLU A 151 -4.20 4.32 15.80
C GLU A 151 -5.63 4.44 16.37
N ASP A 152 -6.12 3.39 17.03
CA ASP A 152 -7.45 3.30 17.64
C ASP A 152 -7.65 4.25 18.83
N ARG A 153 -6.57 4.71 19.47
CA ARG A 153 -6.61 5.62 20.62
C ARG A 153 -6.23 7.05 20.27
N CYS A 154 -5.55 7.27 19.15
CA CYS A 154 -5.10 8.60 18.78
C CYS A 154 -6.28 9.46 18.31
N LYS A 155 -6.62 10.51 19.06
CA LYS A 155 -7.63 11.50 18.65
C LYS A 155 -7.08 12.64 17.79
N ALA A 156 -5.85 12.51 17.28
CA ALA A 156 -5.17 13.51 16.47
C ALA A 156 -5.17 14.94 17.10
N CYS A 157 -5.01 15.04 18.42
CA CYS A 157 -4.92 16.33 19.13
C CYS A 157 -3.59 17.07 18.93
N LEU A 158 -2.64 16.45 18.23
CA LEU A 158 -1.33 16.99 17.84
C LEU A 158 -0.37 17.43 18.96
N SER A 159 -0.72 17.25 20.24
CA SER A 159 0.16 17.62 21.36
C SER A 159 1.58 17.03 21.25
N CYS A 160 1.72 15.79 20.74
CA CYS A 160 3.03 15.17 20.55
C CYS A 160 3.86 15.83 19.43
N VAL A 161 3.23 16.42 18.42
CA VAL A 161 3.89 17.20 17.37
C VAL A 161 4.44 18.48 17.98
N ASP A 162 3.60 19.24 18.69
CA ASP A 162 3.95 20.55 19.24
C ASP A 162 5.05 20.48 20.30
N LEU A 163 5.03 19.45 21.16
CA LEU A 163 5.96 19.35 22.29
C LEU A 163 7.32 18.77 21.90
N CYS A 164 7.46 18.14 20.73
CA CYS A 164 8.66 17.37 20.41
C CYS A 164 9.89 18.29 20.25
N PRO A 165 10.86 18.27 21.19
CA PRO A 165 12.01 19.17 21.11
C PRO A 165 12.93 18.82 19.94
N MET A 166 12.94 17.55 19.52
CA MET A 166 13.70 17.07 18.38
C MET A 166 13.02 17.36 17.04
N LYS A 167 11.79 17.91 17.05
CA LYS A 167 10.94 18.05 15.87
C LYS A 167 10.87 16.76 15.03
N ALA A 168 10.82 15.63 15.73
CA ALA A 168 10.84 14.30 15.11
C ALA A 168 9.42 13.77 14.80
N ILE A 169 8.38 14.48 15.22
CA ILE A 169 6.99 14.07 15.05
C ILE A 169 6.29 15.12 14.19
N TYR A 170 5.60 14.69 13.14
CA TYR A 170 4.97 15.55 12.15
C TYR A 170 3.50 15.19 11.94
N THR A 171 2.68 16.16 11.56
CA THR A 171 1.42 15.83 10.88
C THR A 171 1.73 15.16 9.53
N PRO A 172 0.82 14.34 8.97
CA PRO A 172 1.01 13.78 7.63
C PRO A 172 1.31 14.87 6.58
N GLU A 173 0.61 16.00 6.65
CA GLU A 173 0.80 17.14 5.75
C GLU A 173 2.18 17.77 5.91
N ASP A 174 2.63 18.04 7.14
CA ASP A 174 3.91 18.72 7.38
C ASP A 174 5.10 17.80 7.12
N TYR A 175 4.95 16.50 7.37
CA TYR A 175 5.97 15.51 6.98
C TYR A 175 6.23 15.59 5.48
N ILE A 176 5.19 15.65 4.65
CA ILE A 176 5.35 15.71 3.20
C ILE A 176 5.89 17.05 2.74
N LYS A 177 5.42 18.17 3.30
CA LYS A 177 6.04 19.49 3.01
C LYS A 177 7.54 19.47 3.28
N SER A 178 7.98 18.78 4.34
CA SER A 178 9.40 18.64 4.68
C SER A 178 10.22 17.85 3.67
N LEU A 179 9.58 17.03 2.82
CA LEU A 179 10.22 16.29 1.74
C LEU A 179 10.31 17.09 0.44
N ILE A 180 9.45 18.09 0.24
CA ILE A 180 9.42 18.91 -0.99
C ILE A 180 10.48 20.01 -0.92
N VAL A 181 10.51 20.74 0.20
CA VAL A 181 11.46 21.83 0.44
C VAL A 181 12.05 21.66 1.83
N SER A 182 13.36 21.38 1.89
CA SER A 182 14.12 21.36 3.13
C SER A 182 14.99 22.61 3.23
N ILE A 183 14.94 23.31 4.36
CA ILE A 183 15.81 24.46 4.63
C ILE A 183 16.81 24.04 5.71
N ASP A 184 18.10 24.15 5.40
CA ASP A 184 19.14 24.06 6.41
C ASP A 184 19.17 25.36 7.23
N ILE A 185 18.67 25.30 8.46
CA ILE A 185 18.60 26.46 9.34
C ILE A 185 19.96 26.93 9.85
N TYR A 186 21.00 26.10 9.78
CA TYR A 186 22.35 26.50 10.20
C TYR A 186 23.06 27.34 9.13
N SER A 187 22.73 27.09 7.86
CA SER A 187 23.22 27.88 6.73
C SER A 187 22.27 29.01 6.30
N CYS A 188 21.03 29.01 6.80
CA CYS A 188 20.04 30.05 6.49
C CYS A 188 20.39 31.37 7.19
N ILE A 189 20.67 32.41 6.40
CA ILE A 189 20.91 33.77 6.91
C ILE A 189 19.63 34.59 7.12
N CYS A 190 18.46 33.96 6.96
CA CYS A 190 17.14 34.60 7.12
C CYS A 190 16.94 35.86 6.25
N CYS A 191 17.48 35.90 5.02
CA CYS A 191 17.33 37.04 4.11
C CYS A 191 15.89 37.24 3.59
N ARG A 192 15.03 36.21 3.70
CA ARG A 192 13.62 36.20 3.28
C ARG A 192 13.36 36.35 1.77
N GLU A 193 14.39 36.35 0.93
CA GLU A 193 14.22 36.37 -0.54
C GLU A 193 13.35 35.22 -1.06
N CYS A 194 13.48 34.02 -0.48
CA CYS A 194 12.63 32.87 -0.80
C CYS A 194 11.14 33.13 -0.50
N GLU A 195 10.83 33.96 0.50
CA GLU A 195 9.47 34.37 0.81
C GLU A 195 8.97 35.39 -0.22
N TYR A 196 9.80 36.39 -0.58
CA TYR A 196 9.44 37.43 -1.54
C TYR A 196 9.21 36.91 -2.96
N ILE A 197 10.03 35.98 -3.43
CA ILE A 197 9.92 35.43 -4.78
C ILE A 197 8.83 34.36 -4.91
N CYS A 198 8.29 33.86 -3.79
CA CYS A 198 7.29 32.79 -3.82
C CYS A 198 5.98 33.32 -4.44
N PRO A 199 5.57 32.86 -5.63
CA PRO A 199 4.38 33.37 -6.32
C PRO A 199 3.08 33.02 -5.59
N LEU A 200 3.16 32.12 -4.60
CA LEU A 200 2.02 31.66 -3.79
C LEU A 200 1.93 32.41 -2.45
N LYS A 201 2.84 33.33 -2.12
CA LYS A 201 2.90 34.03 -0.82
C LYS A 201 1.59 34.73 -0.45
N ASP A 202 0.93 35.35 -1.43
CA ASP A 202 -0.27 36.16 -1.21
C ASP A 202 -1.58 35.44 -1.56
N MET A 203 -1.51 34.15 -1.92
CA MET A 203 -2.68 33.34 -2.17
C MET A 203 -3.33 32.91 -0.85
N LYS A 204 -4.06 33.82 -0.21
CA LYS A 204 -4.96 33.48 0.90
C LYS A 204 -6.08 32.58 0.39
N LYS A 205 -6.32 31.47 1.07
CA LYS A 205 -7.59 30.72 1.01
C LYS A 205 -8.65 31.45 1.82
#